data_AF-A0A2V7DSI5-F1
#
_entry.id   AF-A0A2V7DSI5-F1
#
_cell.length_a   1.000
_cell.length_b   1.000
_cell.length_c   1.000
_cell.angle_alpha   90.00
_cell.angle_beta   90.00
_cell.angle_gamma   90.00
#
_symmetry.space_group_name_H-M   'P 1'
#
loop_
_entity.id
_entity.type
_entity.pdbx_description
1 polymer ?
#
loop_
_entity_poly.entity_id
_entity_poly.type
_entity_poly.pdbx_seq_one_letter_code
_entity_poly.pdbx_strand_id
1 'polypeptide(L)'
;MALTDWALGALVIAAASFVMGLAGFGVGLVGLAFLPYLMPPATAIVLLTIYALAFAAGLFMQLRDDFRPAQIRDLLVGTGLGIPLGVWGLASLPARSPTA
;
A
#
# COMPACT_ATOMS: atom_id res chain seq x y z
N MET A 1 7.31 -19.19 -12.80
CA MET A 1 7.79 -17.80 -12.82
C MET A 1 9.22 -17.80 -13.32
N ALA A 2 9.50 -17.00 -14.33
CA ALA A 2 10.86 -16.80 -14.82
C ALA A 2 11.65 -15.94 -13.82
N LEU A 3 12.98 -15.98 -13.88
CA LEU A 3 13.86 -15.14 -13.05
C LEU A 3 13.55 -13.64 -13.20
N THR A 4 13.11 -13.23 -14.39
CA THR A 4 12.68 -11.87 -14.72
C THR A 4 11.48 -11.42 -13.90
N ASP A 5 10.51 -12.30 -13.66
CA ASP A 5 9.29 -11.96 -12.91
C ASP A 5 9.62 -11.70 -11.44
N TRP A 6 10.55 -12.48 -10.88
CA TRP A 6 11.06 -12.28 -9.52
C TRP A 6 11.85 -10.99 -9.39
N ALA A 7 12.71 -10.67 -10.38
CA ALA A 7 13.45 -9.42 -10.40
C ALA A 7 12.53 -8.19 -10.48
N LEU A 8 11.49 -8.26 -11.32
CA LEU A 8 10.48 -7.20 -11.43
C LEU A 8 9.67 -7.06 -10.13
N GLY A 9 9.26 -8.17 -9.52
CA GLY A 9 8.56 -8.14 -8.23
C GLY A 9 9.41 -7.49 -7.12
N ALA A 10 10.69 -7.84 -7.05
CA ALA A 10 11.64 -7.23 -6.09
C ALA A 10 11.83 -5.74 -6.35
N LEU A 11 11.94 -5.32 -7.61
CA LEU A 11 12.03 -3.90 -7.98
C LEU A 11 10.79 -3.12 -7.53
N VAL A 12 9.59 -3.67 -7.74
CA VAL A 12 8.35 -3.02 -7.31
C VAL A 12 8.30 -2.90 -5.78
N ILE A 13 8.66 -3.97 -5.05
CA ILE A 13 8.70 -3.93 -3.59
C ILE A 13 9.71 -2.87 -3.11
N ALA A 14 10.90 -2.81 -3.71
CA ALA A 14 11.91 -1.81 -3.36
C ALA A 14 11.41 -0.37 -3.59
N ALA A 15 10.78 -0.10 -4.75
CA ALA A 15 10.19 1.20 -5.04
C ALA A 15 9.06 1.55 -4.05
N ALA A 16 8.21 0.57 -3.72
CA ALA A 16 7.10 0.75 -2.79
C ALA A 16 7.58 1.05 -1.36
N SER A 17 8.62 0.36 -0.90
CA SER A 17 9.28 0.60 0.39
C SER A 17 9.99 1.95 0.44
N PHE A 18 10.61 2.39 -0.65
CA PHE A 18 11.21 3.72 -0.75
C PHE A 18 10.15 4.82 -0.59
N VAL A 19 9.03 4.72 -1.32
CA VAL A 19 7.91 5.66 -1.17
C VAL A 19 7.30 5.59 0.23
N MET A 20 7.29 4.42 0.88
CA MET A 20 6.86 4.30 2.27
C MET A 20 7.77 5.05 3.24
N GLY A 21 9.09 5.06 3.02
CA GLY A 21 10.01 5.88 3.83
C GLY A 21 9.76 7.39 3.68
N LEU A 22 9.34 7.85 2.49
CA LEU A 22 9.06 9.27 2.23
C LEU A 22 7.65 9.72 2.66
N ALA A 23 6.64 8.91 2.37
CA ALA A 23 5.23 9.28 2.50
C ALA A 23 4.47 8.53 3.60
N GLY A 24 4.99 7.41 4.10
CA GLY A 24 4.35 6.58 5.14
C GLY A 24 3.33 5.54 4.63
N PHE A 25 2.95 5.55 3.35
CA PHE A 25 1.91 4.66 2.78
C PHE A 25 2.25 4.06 1.40
N GLY A 26 3.52 4.13 0.98
CA GLY A 26 3.95 3.74 -0.37
C GLY A 26 3.76 2.26 -0.74
N VAL A 27 3.82 1.34 0.23
CA VAL A 27 3.70 -0.10 -0.03
C VAL A 27 2.35 -0.48 -0.64
N GLY A 28 1.26 0.12 -0.15
CA GLY A 28 -0.08 -0.11 -0.70
C GLY A 28 -0.25 0.50 -2.09
N LEU A 29 0.11 1.78 -2.27
CA LEU A 29 -0.14 2.49 -3.52
C LEU A 29 0.71 1.98 -4.68
N VAL A 30 2.02 1.86 -4.46
CA VAL A 30 2.95 1.44 -5.51
C VAL A 30 2.86 -0.08 -5.71
N GLY A 31 2.77 -0.83 -4.61
CA GLY A 31 2.70 -2.29 -4.67
C GLY A 31 1.44 -2.79 -5.38
N LEU A 32 0.25 -2.31 -4.98
CA LEU A 32 -1.01 -2.77 -5.58
C LEU A 32 -1.22 -2.25 -7.01
N ALA A 33 -0.54 -1.17 -7.40
CA ALA A 33 -0.56 -0.71 -8.78
C ALA A 33 0.17 -1.66 -9.74
N PHE A 34 1.24 -2.34 -9.28
CA PHE A 34 2.14 -3.07 -10.17
C PHE A 34 2.23 -4.59 -9.91
N LEU A 35 2.19 -5.07 -8.65
CA LEU A 35 2.26 -6.51 -8.34
C LEU A 35 1.16 -7.35 -9.00
N PRO A 36 -0.11 -6.88 -9.13
CA PRO A 36 -1.17 -7.67 -9.74
C PRO A 36 -0.93 -8.03 -11.21
N TYR A 37 -0.01 -7.36 -11.90
CA TYR A 37 0.43 -7.75 -13.26
C TYR A 37 1.36 -8.96 -13.27
N LEU A 38 2.01 -9.26 -12.14
CA LEU A 38 2.98 -10.36 -12.00
C LEU A 38 2.37 -11.57 -11.26
N MET A 39 1.40 -11.35 -10.37
CA MET A 39 0.83 -12.39 -9.53
C MET A 39 -0.64 -12.14 -9.20
N PRO A 40 -1.41 -13.17 -8.78
CA PRO A 40 -2.80 -12.99 -8.37
C PRO A 40 -2.95 -11.94 -7.26
N PRO A 41 -4.02 -11.12 -7.28
CA PRO A 41 -4.23 -10.04 -6.31
C PRO A 41 -4.21 -10.52 -4.86
N ALA A 42 -4.78 -11.70 -4.58
CA ALA A 42 -4.77 -12.29 -3.24
C ALA A 42 -3.34 -12.50 -2.73
N THR A 43 -2.44 -13.00 -3.58
CA THR A 43 -1.03 -13.21 -3.25
C THR A 43 -0.29 -11.88 -3.08
N ALA A 44 -0.56 -10.91 -3.97
CA ALA A 44 0.04 -9.58 -3.90
C ALA A 44 -0.31 -8.86 -2.59
N ILE A 45 -1.59 -8.90 -2.18
CA ILE A 45 -2.07 -8.28 -0.94
C ILE A 45 -1.36 -8.90 0.28
N VAL A 46 -1.23 -10.23 0.33
CA VAL A 46 -0.54 -10.91 1.44
C VAL A 46 0.92 -10.47 1.53
N LEU A 47 1.65 -10.50 0.41
CA LEU A 47 3.05 -10.06 0.34
C LEU A 47 3.20 -8.61 0.79
N LEU A 48 2.40 -7.71 0.24
CA LEU A 48 2.47 -6.30 0.56
C LEU A 48 2.12 -6.02 2.02
N THR A 49 1.19 -6.76 2.60
CA THR A 49 0.84 -6.60 4.02
C THR A 49 2.01 -6.98 4.92
N ILE A 50 2.71 -8.08 4.61
CA ILE A 50 3.89 -8.52 5.37
C ILE A 50 5.01 -7.46 5.30
N TYR A 51 5.34 -6.99 4.09
CA TYR A 51 6.37 -5.96 3.91
C TYR A 51 5.96 -4.62 4.52
N ALA A 52 4.70 -4.21 4.37
CA ALA A 52 4.17 -2.99 4.97
C ALA A 52 4.29 -3.04 6.49
N LEU A 53 3.92 -4.16 7.13
CA LEU A 53 4.01 -4.31 8.57
C LEU A 53 5.47 -4.26 9.05
N ALA A 54 6.37 -4.97 8.38
CA ALA A 54 7.79 -4.97 8.73
C ALA A 54 8.42 -3.57 8.60
N PHE A 55 8.16 -2.87 7.50
CA PHE A 55 8.64 -1.50 7.29
C PHE A 55 7.99 -0.50 8.24
N ALA A 56 6.68 -0.58 8.47
CA ALA A 56 5.98 0.27 9.42
C ALA A 56 6.54 0.09 10.83
N ALA A 57 6.76 -1.15 11.27
CA ALA A 57 7.35 -1.43 12.57
C ALA A 57 8.79 -0.88 12.67
N GLY A 58 9.61 -1.07 11.63
CA GLY A 58 10.97 -0.53 11.58
C GLY A 58 11.03 1.01 11.61
N LEU A 59 10.14 1.67 10.87
CA LEU A 59 10.02 3.13 10.88
C LEU A 59 9.46 3.63 12.21
N PHE A 60 8.42 2.98 12.72
CA PHE A 60 7.83 3.31 14.01
C PHE A 60 8.86 3.22 15.13
N MET A 61 9.67 2.15 15.17
CA MET A 61 10.69 1.99 16.20
C MET A 61 11.73 3.12 16.17
N GLN A 62 12.11 3.59 14.98
CA GLN A 62 13.05 4.70 14.80
C GLN A 62 12.45 6.05 15.14
N LEU A 63 11.17 6.27 14.84
CA LEU A 63 10.49 7.56 15.01
C LEU A 63 9.63 7.65 16.27
N ARG A 64 9.54 6.60 17.09
CA ARG A 64 8.58 6.49 18.21
C ARG A 64 8.62 7.69 19.17
N ASP A 65 9.80 8.28 19.34
CA ASP A 65 10.01 9.41 20.26
C ASP A 65 9.52 10.74 19.66
N ASP A 66 9.35 10.81 18.34
CA ASP A 66 8.82 11.97 17.61
C ASP A 66 7.30 11.90 17.37
N PHE A 67 6.63 10.82 17.81
CA PHE A 67 5.18 10.67 17.61
C PHE A 67 4.39 11.67 18.44
N ARG A 68 3.65 12.55 17.75
CA ARG A 68 2.73 13.49 18.40
C ARG A 68 1.30 12.95 18.41
N PRO A 69 0.64 12.83 19.57
CA PRO A 69 -0.71 12.24 19.66
C PRO A 69 -1.76 13.00 18.84
N ALA A 70 -1.61 14.31 18.67
CA ALA A 70 -2.49 15.11 17.81
C ALA A 70 -2.43 14.65 16.34
N GLN A 71 -1.23 14.35 15.82
CA GLN A 71 -1.06 13.87 14.44
C GLN A 71 -1.61 12.47 14.25
N ILE A 72 -1.47 11.60 15.26
CA ILE A 72 -2.08 10.26 15.24
C ILE A 72 -3.61 10.39 15.14
N ARG A 73 -4.22 11.26 15.94
CA ARG A 73 -5.68 11.49 15.87
C ARG A 73 -6.09 11.97 14.48
N ASP A 74 -5.38 12.93 13.92
CA ASP A 74 -5.70 13.49 12.60
C ASP A 74 -5.57 12.40 11.50
N LEU A 75 -4.55 11.53 11.62
CA LEU A 75 -4.39 10.35 10.75
C LEU A 75 -5.54 9.34 10.90
N LEU A 76 -5.98 9.06 12.13
CA LEU A 76 -7.08 8.13 12.39
C LEU A 76 -8.41 8.67 11.85
N VAL A 77 -8.67 9.98 12.03
CA VAL A 77 -9.87 10.64 11.48
C VAL A 77 -9.81 10.63 9.95
N GLY A 78 -8.66 11.00 9.37
CA GLY A 78 -8.46 10.98 7.93
C GLY A 78 -8.63 9.59 7.33
N THR A 79 -8.14 8.55 8.01
CA THR A 79 -8.30 7.14 7.59
C THR A 79 -9.76 6.68 7.73
N GLY A 80 -10.38 6.97 8.89
CA GLY A 80 -11.74 6.56 9.21
C GLY A 80 -12.79 7.21 8.31
N LEU A 81 -12.53 8.42 7.80
CA LEU A 81 -13.40 9.08 6.83
C LEU A 81 -12.99 8.78 5.38
N GLY A 82 -11.69 8.83 5.10
CA GLY A 82 -11.16 8.68 3.74
C GLY A 82 -11.42 7.30 3.13
N ILE A 83 -11.27 6.21 3.90
CA ILE A 83 -11.51 4.86 3.40
C ILE A 83 -13.00 4.66 3.02
N PRO A 84 -13.98 4.90 3.90
CA PRO A 84 -15.39 4.74 3.54
C PRO A 84 -15.81 5.65 2.39
N LEU A 85 -15.37 6.91 2.39
CA LEU A 85 -15.67 7.85 1.30
C LEU A 85 -15.08 7.38 -0.03
N GLY A 86 -13.84 6.86 -0.03
CA GLY A 86 -13.21 6.29 -1.21
C GLY A 86 -13.95 5.07 -1.75
N VAL A 87 -14.33 4.14 -0.87
CA VAL A 87 -15.10 2.94 -1.24
C VAL A 87 -16.48 3.32 -1.78
N TRP A 88 -17.17 4.24 -1.12
CA TRP A 88 -18.47 4.74 -1.57
C TRP A 88 -18.36 5.44 -2.94
N GLY A 89 -17.33 6.26 -3.13
CA GLY A 89 -17.06 6.90 -4.41
C GLY A 89 -16.79 5.89 -5.53
N LEU A 90 -15.94 4.89 -5.28
CA LEU A 90 -15.66 3.81 -6.24
C LEU A 90 -16.90 2.97 -6.56
N ALA A 91 -17.70 2.62 -5.55
CA ALA A 91 -18.93 1.85 -5.73
C ALA A 91 -20.01 2.63 -6.52
N SER A 92 -19.95 3.97 -6.49
CA SER A 92 -20.89 4.83 -7.22
C SER A 92 -20.51 5.03 -8.69
N LEU A 93 -19.30 4.64 -9.10
CA LEU A 93 -18.86 4.71 -10.49
C LEU A 93 -19.33 3.47 -11.27
N PRO A 94 -19.79 3.63 -12.53
CA PRO A 94 -20.15 2.48 -13.36
C PRO A 94 -18.92 1.60 -13.60
N ALA A 95 -19.02 0.33 -13.21
CA ALA A 95 -17.96 -0.65 -13.46
C ALA A 95 -17.77 -0.80 -14.97
N ARG A 96 -16.55 -0.53 -15.45
CA ARG A 96 -16.21 -0.72 -16.86
C ARG A 96 -16.14 -2.24 -17.12
N SER A 97 -17.20 -2.80 -17.68
CA SER A 97 -17.22 -4.19 -18.13
C SER A 97 -16.23 -4.37 -19.30
N PRO A 98 -15.37 -5.40 -19.27
CA PRO A 98 -14.48 -5.70 -20.38
C PRO A 98 -15.28 -6.36 -21.50
N THR A 99 -15.97 -5.56 -22.31
CA THR A 99 -16.58 -5.99 -23.57
C THR A 99 -16.29 -4.92 -24.62
N ALA A 100 -15.15 -5.07 -25.27
CA ALA A 100 -14.85 -4.63 -26.63
C ALA A 100 -13.83 -5.62 -27.21
#